data_AF-A0AAW4PL55-F1
#
_entry.id   AF-A0AAW4PL55-F1
#
_cell.length_a   1.000
_cell.length_b   1.000
_cell.length_c   1.000
_cell.angle_alpha   90.00
_cell.angle_beta   90.00
_cell.angle_gamma   90.00
#
_symmetry.space_group_name_H-M   'P 1'
#
loop_
_entity.id
_entity.type
_entity.pdbx_description
1 polymer ?
#
loop_
_entity_poly.entity_id
_entity_poly.type
_entity_poly.pdbx_seq_one_letter_code
_entity_poly.pdbx_strand_id
1 'polypeptide(L)'
;MRTDAFQPNSADDGGGKSSRQHSLPSSLARITTFGVYTLIAGVVLMGLSFLTNPVPDPSFPWATLPKSLRITYTQPRIEHWPVTYTVGLWLVVFTLPLVLLHAYHRYRSRVSLRPSTWLVGLPVTVMFAFTTYCRFFWPKLHPPTWNAPSYTFVCWRYCSTYDPFWSDFAYAIAVFGVGVTSLAYRNSSYAKYALATFGVLAFPLGVPALFDAYRRHV
;
A
#
# COMPACT_ATOMS: atom_id res chain seq x y z
N MET A 1 -26.93 41.03 66.11
CA MET A 1 -26.84 39.81 65.28
C MET A 1 -25.91 40.09 64.11
N ARG A 2 -25.01 39.15 63.85
CA ARG A 2 -23.71 39.32 63.20
C ARG A 2 -23.79 39.26 61.67
N THR A 3 -22.90 40.01 61.03
CA THR A 3 -22.63 40.18 59.60
C THR A 3 -21.80 39.04 58.97
N ASP A 4 -21.93 38.96 57.63
CA ASP A 4 -20.98 38.52 56.58
C ASP A 4 -20.42 37.08 56.50
N ALA A 5 -20.51 36.46 55.31
CA ALA A 5 -19.38 36.28 54.37
C ALA A 5 -19.50 35.04 53.43
N PHE A 6 -19.39 35.31 52.12
CA PHE A 6 -18.48 34.70 51.12
C PHE A 6 -18.38 33.15 50.87
N GLN A 7 -18.55 32.80 49.57
CA GLN A 7 -18.20 31.57 48.79
C GLN A 7 -16.71 31.11 48.92
N PRO A 8 -16.16 29.97 48.34
CA PRO A 8 -16.61 29.12 47.19
C PRO A 8 -16.26 27.57 47.22
N ASN A 9 -16.63 26.86 46.14
CA ASN A 9 -16.00 25.70 45.45
C ASN A 9 -15.80 24.31 46.13
N SER A 10 -16.38 23.28 45.49
CA SER A 10 -15.76 21.97 45.15
C SER A 10 -16.67 21.32 44.10
N ALA A 11 -16.40 21.46 42.80
CA ALA A 11 -15.57 20.52 42.05
C ALA A 11 -15.88 19.06 42.41
N ASP A 12 -16.90 18.47 41.78
CA ASP A 12 -16.96 17.02 41.65
C ASP A 12 -17.07 16.62 40.18
N ASP A 13 -16.20 15.68 39.86
CA ASP A 13 -15.52 15.45 38.60
C ASP A 13 -16.40 14.50 37.79
N GLY A 14 -17.37 15.07 37.08
CA GLY A 14 -18.19 14.37 36.11
C GLY A 14 -17.33 13.92 34.94
N GLY A 15 -16.57 12.85 35.17
CA GLY A 15 -15.63 12.21 34.25
C GLY A 15 -16.29 11.85 32.94
N GLY A 16 -16.38 12.84 32.06
CA GLY A 16 -16.46 12.67 30.63
C GLY A 16 -15.20 11.95 30.20
N LYS A 17 -15.21 10.61 30.27
CA LYS A 17 -14.43 9.72 29.43
C LYS A 17 -14.89 9.99 27.99
N SER A 18 -14.51 11.16 27.49
CA SER A 18 -14.39 11.46 26.08
C SER A 18 -13.65 10.27 25.50
N SER A 19 -14.42 9.49 24.76
CA SER A 19 -13.96 8.44 23.89
C SER A 19 -12.66 8.90 23.25
N ARG A 20 -11.53 8.34 23.69
CA ARG A 20 -10.27 8.34 22.93
C ARG A 20 -10.50 7.51 21.65
N GLN A 21 -11.41 7.97 20.80
CA GLN A 21 -11.40 7.62 19.40
C GLN A 21 -10.03 8.05 18.93
N HIS A 22 -9.12 7.08 18.79
CA HIS A 22 -7.80 7.27 18.22
C HIS A 22 -8.00 7.77 16.78
N SER A 23 -8.14 9.08 16.64
CA SER A 23 -7.95 9.80 15.40
C SER A 23 -6.48 9.59 15.03
N LEU A 24 -6.24 9.36 13.74
CA LEU A 24 -4.89 9.34 13.22
C LEU A 24 -4.17 10.63 13.60
N PRO A 25 -2.85 10.58 13.87
CA PRO A 25 -2.04 11.78 13.82
C PRO A 25 -2.32 12.50 12.50
N SER A 26 -2.59 13.81 12.56
CA SER A 26 -2.97 14.62 11.39
C SER A 26 -2.00 14.48 10.22
N SER A 27 -0.72 14.26 10.51
CA SER A 27 0.34 13.97 9.54
C SER A 27 0.05 12.69 8.72
N LEU A 28 -0.38 11.59 9.36
CA LEU A 28 -0.64 10.33 8.67
C LEU A 28 -1.89 10.38 7.80
N ALA A 29 -2.93 11.11 8.23
CA ALA A 29 -4.10 11.38 7.40
C ALA A 29 -3.76 12.21 6.15
N ARG A 30 -2.87 13.20 6.29
CA ARG A 30 -2.38 14.02 5.17
C ARG A 30 -1.55 13.19 4.19
N ILE A 31 -0.61 12.38 4.69
CA ILE A 31 0.26 11.52 3.86
C ILE A 31 -0.57 10.50 3.07
N THR A 32 -1.52 9.83 3.71
CA THR A 32 -2.37 8.82 3.03
C THR A 32 -3.28 9.44 1.96
N THR A 33 -3.78 10.66 2.20
CA THR A 33 -4.54 11.43 1.20
C THR A 33 -3.66 11.85 0.01
N PHE A 34 -2.44 12.32 0.28
CA PHE A 34 -1.47 12.62 -0.77
C PHE A 34 -1.11 11.37 -1.59
N GLY A 35 -1.05 10.20 -0.93
CA GLY A 35 -0.88 8.90 -1.58
C GLY A 35 -1.95 8.62 -2.64
N VAL A 36 -3.23 8.92 -2.36
CA VAL A 36 -4.32 8.76 -3.34
C VAL A 36 -4.14 9.68 -4.54
N TYR A 37 -3.85 10.97 -4.32
CA TYR A 37 -3.61 11.90 -5.44
C TYR A 37 -2.40 11.50 -6.27
N THR A 38 -1.35 11.01 -5.61
CA THR A 38 -0.13 10.54 -6.28
C THR A 38 -0.39 9.25 -7.07
N LEU A 39 -1.24 8.34 -6.57
CA LEU A 39 -1.71 7.18 -7.33
C LEU A 39 -2.41 7.62 -8.61
N ILE A 40 -3.36 8.57 -8.50
CA ILE A 40 -4.11 9.11 -9.65
C ILE A 40 -3.15 9.74 -10.65
N ALA A 41 -2.22 10.57 -10.19
CA ALA A 41 -1.19 11.16 -11.04
C ALA A 41 -0.33 10.09 -11.74
N GLY A 42 0.03 9.02 -11.04
CA GLY A 42 0.76 7.89 -11.61
C GLY A 42 0.00 7.20 -12.74
N VAL A 43 -1.28 6.90 -12.53
CA VAL A 43 -2.16 6.32 -13.56
C VAL A 43 -2.30 7.26 -14.76
N VAL A 44 -2.44 8.57 -14.53
CA VAL A 44 -2.51 9.57 -15.61
C VAL A 44 -1.19 9.59 -16.40
N LEU A 45 -0.03 9.60 -15.74
CA LEU A 45 1.28 9.59 -16.40
C LEU A 45 1.50 8.32 -17.24
N MET A 46 1.05 7.16 -16.73
CA MET A 46 1.03 5.91 -17.49
C MET A 46 0.11 6.04 -18.71
N GLY A 47 -1.08 6.62 -18.58
CA GLY A 47 -1.99 6.87 -19.70
C GLY A 47 -1.40 7.80 -20.77
N LEU A 48 -0.75 8.89 -20.36
CA LEU A 48 -0.09 9.84 -21.26
C LEU A 48 0.99 9.19 -22.13
N SER A 49 1.60 8.09 -21.67
CA SER A 49 2.60 7.38 -22.47
C SER A 49 2.03 6.77 -23.75
N PHE A 50 0.73 6.44 -23.78
CA PHE A 50 0.07 5.92 -24.98
C PHE A 50 -0.08 6.96 -26.09
N LEU A 51 -0.10 8.25 -25.73
CA LEU A 51 -0.17 9.35 -26.71
C LEU A 51 1.16 9.49 -27.46
N THR A 52 2.28 9.21 -26.78
CA THR A 52 3.64 9.45 -27.29
C THR A 52 4.33 8.20 -27.81
N ASN A 53 4.02 7.02 -27.28
CA ASN A 53 4.61 5.76 -27.70
C ASN A 53 3.53 4.80 -28.17
N PRO A 54 3.65 4.22 -29.38
CA PRO A 54 2.72 3.20 -29.87
C PRO A 54 2.57 2.02 -28.92
N VAL A 55 3.68 1.58 -28.30
CA VAL A 55 3.71 0.47 -27.34
C VAL A 55 4.45 0.95 -26.10
N PRO A 56 3.71 1.49 -25.10
CA PRO A 56 4.34 1.95 -23.87
C PRO A 56 4.88 0.81 -23.02
N ASP A 57 4.13 -0.29 -22.91
CA ASP A 57 4.55 -1.49 -22.21
C ASP A 57 4.77 -2.64 -23.21
N PRO A 58 6.02 -3.04 -23.47
CA PRO A 58 6.32 -4.14 -24.38
C PRO A 58 5.74 -5.49 -23.92
N SER A 59 5.37 -5.62 -22.64
CA SER A 59 4.70 -6.81 -22.12
C SER A 59 3.29 -6.97 -22.72
N PHE A 60 2.67 -5.87 -23.15
CA PHE A 60 1.32 -5.82 -23.71
C PHE A 60 1.33 -5.09 -25.04
N PRO A 61 1.93 -5.66 -26.11
CA PRO A 61 2.07 -4.97 -27.40
C PRO A 61 0.72 -4.68 -28.07
N TRP A 62 -0.33 -5.39 -27.66
CA TRP A 62 -1.71 -5.17 -28.09
C TRP A 62 -2.34 -3.90 -27.47
N ALA A 63 -1.81 -3.40 -26.36
CA ALA A 63 -2.32 -2.20 -25.70
C ALA A 63 -1.74 -0.95 -26.40
N THR A 64 -2.48 -0.42 -27.38
CA THR A 64 -2.07 0.75 -28.15
C THR A 64 -3.25 1.66 -28.48
N LEU A 65 -3.00 2.96 -28.70
CA LEU A 65 -4.00 3.89 -29.22
C LEU A 65 -4.02 3.91 -30.75
N PRO A 66 -5.16 4.23 -31.41
CA PRO A 66 -5.18 4.50 -32.85
C PRO A 66 -4.22 5.62 -33.24
N LYS A 67 -3.67 5.57 -34.46
CA LYS A 67 -2.72 6.58 -34.97
C LYS A 67 -3.27 8.01 -34.88
N SER A 68 -4.59 8.21 -35.02
CA SER A 68 -5.26 9.52 -34.94
C SER A 68 -5.23 10.16 -33.55
N LEU A 69 -5.09 9.37 -32.48
CA LEU A 69 -5.01 9.87 -31.10
C LEU A 69 -3.57 10.01 -30.60
N ARG A 70 -2.58 9.66 -31.43
CA ARG A 70 -1.16 9.76 -31.08
C ARG A 70 -0.61 11.11 -31.50
N ILE A 71 0.37 11.59 -30.75
CA ILE A 71 1.15 12.76 -31.13
C ILE A 71 2.44 12.31 -31.82
N THR A 72 3.00 13.17 -32.68
CA THR A 72 4.22 12.86 -33.45
C THR A 72 5.46 12.68 -32.56
N TYR A 73 5.45 13.31 -31.39
CA TYR A 73 6.56 13.23 -30.45
C TYR A 73 6.62 11.88 -29.74
N THR A 74 7.79 11.23 -29.78
CA THR A 74 8.09 10.00 -29.04
C THR A 74 9.02 10.33 -27.88
N GLN A 75 8.56 10.12 -26.65
CA GLN A 75 9.40 10.33 -25.46
C GLN A 75 10.53 9.28 -25.36
N PRO A 76 11.66 9.62 -24.71
CA PRO A 76 12.70 8.66 -24.40
C PRO A 76 12.20 7.54 -23.48
N ARG A 77 12.96 6.45 -23.45
CA ARG A 77 12.71 5.29 -22.58
C ARG A 77 13.76 5.19 -21.48
N ILE A 78 13.33 4.70 -20.32
CA ILE A 78 14.20 4.17 -19.27
C ILE A 78 14.06 2.66 -19.38
N GLU A 79 15.12 2.01 -19.88
CA GLU A 79 15.09 0.58 -20.20
C GLU A 79 13.96 0.28 -21.21
N HIS A 80 13.01 -0.58 -20.84
CA HIS A 80 11.92 -1.00 -21.70
C HIS A 80 10.78 0.01 -21.83
N TRP A 81 10.62 0.93 -20.89
CA TRP A 81 9.41 1.75 -20.77
C TRP A 81 9.67 3.23 -21.01
N PRO A 82 8.70 3.97 -21.58
CA PRO A 82 8.76 5.42 -21.67
C PRO A 82 8.92 6.10 -20.31
N VAL A 83 9.54 7.29 -20.26
CA VAL A 83 9.78 8.01 -19.01
C VAL A 83 8.50 8.23 -18.21
N THR A 84 7.42 8.73 -18.82
CA THR A 84 6.17 8.98 -18.08
C THR A 84 5.54 7.68 -17.57
N TYR A 85 5.65 6.59 -18.33
CA TYR A 85 5.16 5.28 -17.90
C TYR A 85 5.96 4.78 -16.69
N THR A 86 7.29 4.85 -16.75
CA THR A 86 8.20 4.46 -15.67
C THR A 86 7.89 5.23 -14.39
N VAL A 87 7.86 6.56 -14.46
CA VAL A 87 7.57 7.41 -13.30
C VAL A 87 6.19 7.08 -12.75
N GLY A 88 5.17 7.03 -13.61
CA GLY A 88 3.80 6.76 -13.18
C GLY A 88 3.65 5.39 -12.50
N LEU A 89 4.31 4.37 -13.01
CA LEU A 89 4.29 3.02 -12.47
C LEU A 89 4.96 2.93 -11.09
N TRP A 90 6.10 3.61 -10.89
CA TRP A 90 6.73 3.68 -9.56
C TRP A 90 5.89 4.47 -8.56
N LEU A 91 5.22 5.55 -8.99
CA LEU A 91 4.26 6.25 -8.14
C LEU A 91 3.14 5.31 -7.69
N VAL A 92 2.58 4.51 -8.60
CA VAL A 92 1.55 3.50 -8.25
C VAL A 92 2.09 2.50 -7.23
N VAL A 93 3.27 1.93 -7.46
CA VAL A 93 3.90 0.96 -6.57
C VAL A 93 4.06 1.49 -5.15
N PHE A 94 4.65 2.69 -4.99
CA PHE A 94 4.95 3.24 -3.66
C PHE A 94 3.72 3.80 -2.95
N THR A 95 2.69 4.22 -3.69
CA THR A 95 1.48 4.79 -3.10
C THR A 95 0.42 3.76 -2.73
N LEU A 96 0.45 2.56 -3.33
CA LEU A 96 -0.49 1.49 -3.01
C LEU A 96 -0.67 1.24 -1.50
N PRO A 97 0.39 1.06 -0.68
CA PRO A 97 0.20 0.89 0.77
C PRO A 97 -0.47 2.09 1.45
N LEU A 98 -0.21 3.30 0.99
CA LEU A 98 -0.85 4.52 1.51
C LEU A 98 -2.34 4.57 1.16
N VAL A 99 -2.70 4.08 -0.03
CA VAL A 99 -4.10 3.98 -0.49
C VAL A 99 -4.85 2.93 0.33
N LEU A 100 -4.23 1.80 0.65
CA LEU A 100 -4.81 0.79 1.55
C LEU A 100 -5.07 1.36 2.95
N LEU A 101 -4.12 2.13 3.49
CA LEU A 101 -4.32 2.85 4.75
C LEU A 101 -5.44 3.89 4.64
N HIS A 102 -5.45 4.71 3.58
CA HIS A 102 -6.51 5.68 3.34
C HIS A 102 -7.89 5.02 3.31
N ALA A 103 -8.02 3.91 2.58
CA ALA A 103 -9.24 3.14 2.48
C ALA A 103 -9.69 2.59 3.84
N TYR A 104 -8.77 2.03 4.64
CA TYR A 104 -9.07 1.62 6.01
C TYR A 104 -9.67 2.77 6.82
N HIS A 105 -9.05 3.95 6.80
CA HIS A 105 -9.56 5.08 7.57
C HIS A 105 -10.89 5.62 7.08
N ARG A 106 -11.07 5.69 5.76
CA ARG A 106 -12.28 6.22 5.12
C ARG A 106 -13.49 5.31 5.28
N TYR A 107 -13.28 3.99 5.23
CA TYR A 107 -14.35 3.01 5.09
C TYR A 107 -14.53 2.08 6.30
N ARG A 108 -13.64 2.06 7.30
CA ARG A 108 -13.80 1.19 8.49
C ARG A 108 -15.09 1.39 9.28
N SER A 109 -15.71 2.57 9.22
CA SER A 109 -16.99 2.83 9.88
C SER A 109 -18.20 2.40 9.04
N ARG A 110 -18.00 2.21 7.74
CA ARG A 110 -19.06 1.81 6.79
C ARG A 110 -19.04 0.31 6.50
N VAL A 111 -17.87 -0.30 6.60
CA VAL A 111 -17.66 -1.72 6.31
C VAL A 111 -17.25 -2.42 7.61
N SER A 112 -18.04 -3.40 8.03
CA SER A 112 -17.88 -4.15 9.29
C SER A 112 -16.73 -5.18 9.26
N LEU A 113 -15.60 -4.84 8.67
CA LEU A 113 -14.40 -5.67 8.65
C LEU A 113 -13.51 -5.35 9.85
N ARG A 114 -12.88 -6.39 10.41
CA ARG A 114 -11.90 -6.22 11.49
C ARG A 114 -10.66 -5.47 11.00
N PRO A 115 -9.98 -4.69 11.88
CA PRO A 115 -8.73 -4.02 11.52
C PRO A 115 -7.67 -4.97 10.96
N SER A 116 -7.56 -6.19 11.46
CA SER A 116 -6.60 -7.20 10.97
C SER A 116 -6.86 -7.59 9.50
N THR A 117 -8.12 -7.64 9.07
CA THR A 117 -8.47 -7.88 7.67
C THR A 117 -7.99 -6.73 6.78
N TRP A 118 -8.20 -5.48 7.20
CA TRP A 118 -7.77 -4.31 6.45
C TRP A 118 -6.26 -4.15 6.38
N LEU A 119 -5.58 -4.29 7.53
CA LEU A 119 -4.19 -3.88 7.69
C LEU A 119 -3.19 -5.00 7.40
N VAL A 120 -3.64 -6.25 7.28
CA VAL A 120 -2.77 -7.40 7.00
C VAL A 120 -3.41 -8.32 5.97
N GLY A 121 -4.67 -8.72 6.18
CA GLY A 121 -5.35 -9.64 5.28
C GLY A 121 -5.39 -9.13 3.83
N LEU A 122 -5.70 -7.85 3.62
CA LEU A 122 -5.66 -7.21 2.30
C LEU A 122 -4.24 -7.17 1.72
N PRO A 123 -3.20 -6.62 2.39
CA PRO A 123 -1.82 -6.73 1.91
C PRO A 123 -1.37 -8.14 1.56
N VAL A 124 -1.70 -9.15 2.37
CA VAL A 124 -1.39 -10.57 2.10
C VAL A 124 -2.07 -11.05 0.82
N THR A 125 -3.35 -10.73 0.67
CA THR A 125 -4.13 -11.10 -0.53
C THR A 125 -3.55 -10.44 -1.77
N VAL A 126 -3.20 -9.15 -1.69
CA VAL A 126 -2.57 -8.40 -2.78
C VAL A 126 -1.21 -9.00 -3.13
N MET A 127 -0.38 -9.29 -2.14
CA MET A 127 0.92 -9.93 -2.34
C MET A 127 0.78 -11.26 -3.05
N PHE A 128 -0.09 -12.14 -2.55
CA PHE A 128 -0.33 -13.46 -3.15
C PHE A 128 -0.84 -13.36 -4.59
N ALA A 129 -1.84 -12.51 -4.84
CA ALA A 129 -2.41 -12.31 -6.16
C ALA A 129 -1.37 -11.79 -7.16
N PHE A 130 -0.59 -10.78 -6.77
CA PHE A 130 0.44 -10.22 -7.64
C PHE A 130 1.62 -11.17 -7.86
N THR A 131 2.09 -11.88 -6.83
CA THR A 131 3.11 -12.93 -7.00
C THR A 131 2.64 -14.01 -7.97
N THR A 132 1.38 -14.44 -7.85
CA THR A 132 0.78 -15.43 -8.75
C THR A 132 0.69 -14.91 -10.18
N TYR A 133 0.19 -13.69 -10.34
CA TYR A 133 0.08 -13.04 -11.64
C TYR A 133 1.45 -12.89 -12.32
N CYS A 134 2.45 -12.37 -11.59
CA CYS A 134 3.80 -12.19 -12.10
C CYS A 134 4.50 -13.51 -12.48
N ARG A 135 4.24 -14.60 -11.75
CA ARG A 135 4.87 -15.89 -12.05
C ARG A 135 4.33 -16.51 -13.33
N PHE A 136 3.01 -16.57 -13.45
CA PHE A 136 2.35 -17.41 -14.46
C PHE A 136 1.86 -16.63 -15.68
N PHE A 137 1.45 -15.38 -15.51
CA PHE A 137 0.74 -14.64 -16.55
C PHE A 137 1.53 -13.45 -17.11
N TRP A 138 2.43 -12.85 -16.32
CA TRP A 138 3.21 -11.70 -16.78
C TRP A 138 4.27 -12.09 -17.82
N PRO A 139 4.25 -11.49 -19.02
CA PRO A 139 5.30 -11.68 -20.03
C PRO A 139 6.64 -11.15 -19.53
N LYS A 140 7.67 -12.01 -19.48
CA LYS A 140 9.01 -11.62 -19.02
C LYS A 140 9.73 -10.89 -20.16
N LEU A 141 10.22 -9.69 -19.88
CA LEU A 141 10.95 -8.87 -20.85
C LEU A 141 12.43 -9.27 -20.85
N HIS A 142 13.02 -9.42 -22.02
CA HIS A 142 14.44 -9.74 -22.15
C HIS A 142 15.21 -8.57 -22.81
N PRO A 143 16.35 -8.14 -22.23
CA PRO A 143 16.95 -8.64 -20.99
C PRO A 143 16.17 -8.24 -19.72
N PRO A 144 16.34 -8.96 -18.59
CA PRO A 144 15.82 -8.55 -17.30
C PRO A 144 16.30 -7.13 -16.94
N THR A 145 15.50 -6.38 -16.20
CA THR A 145 15.79 -4.99 -15.88
C THR A 145 15.57 -4.68 -14.41
N TRP A 146 16.45 -3.85 -13.85
CA TRP A 146 16.31 -3.31 -12.49
C TRP A 146 15.08 -2.41 -12.35
N ASN A 147 14.57 -1.87 -13.46
CA ASN A 147 13.41 -0.98 -13.49
C ASN A 147 12.07 -1.76 -13.50
N ALA A 148 12.10 -3.09 -13.34
CA ALA A 148 10.89 -3.91 -13.37
C ALA A 148 10.00 -3.62 -12.15
N PRO A 149 8.73 -3.23 -12.34
CA PRO A 149 7.85 -2.82 -11.25
C PRO A 149 7.48 -4.01 -10.36
N SER A 150 7.30 -3.73 -9.07
CA SER A 150 6.79 -4.73 -8.14
C SER A 150 6.34 -4.09 -6.83
N TYR A 151 5.45 -4.76 -6.10
CA TYR A 151 4.82 -4.19 -4.90
C TYR A 151 5.56 -4.55 -3.60
N THR A 152 6.57 -5.41 -3.67
CA THR A 152 7.46 -5.73 -2.54
C THR A 152 8.90 -5.84 -3.04
N PHE A 153 9.87 -5.61 -2.17
CA PHE A 153 11.28 -5.79 -2.52
C PHE A 153 11.59 -7.23 -3.00
N VAL A 154 10.97 -8.25 -2.42
CA VAL A 154 11.17 -9.64 -2.85
C VAL A 154 10.58 -9.88 -4.24
N CYS A 155 9.39 -9.33 -4.52
CA CYS A 155 8.83 -9.37 -5.87
C CYS A 155 9.70 -8.61 -6.88
N TRP A 156 10.34 -7.51 -6.47
CA TRP A 156 11.27 -6.75 -7.31
C TRP A 156 12.47 -7.61 -7.73
N ARG A 157 13.04 -8.37 -6.78
CA ARG A 157 14.15 -9.29 -7.07
C ARG A 157 13.75 -10.35 -8.08
N TYR A 158 12.54 -10.89 -7.98
CA TYR A 158 12.01 -11.79 -9.01
C TYR A 158 11.88 -11.09 -10.36
N CYS A 159 11.23 -9.92 -10.42
CA CYS A 159 11.02 -9.22 -11.69
C CYS A 159 12.32 -8.73 -12.37
N SER A 160 13.38 -8.48 -11.59
CA SER A 160 14.68 -8.00 -12.10
C SER A 160 15.65 -9.11 -12.49
N THR A 161 15.40 -10.36 -12.08
CA THR A 161 16.28 -11.51 -12.36
C THR A 161 15.60 -12.67 -13.07
N TYR A 162 14.27 -12.78 -12.92
CA TYR A 162 13.44 -13.94 -13.26
C TYR A 162 13.85 -15.26 -12.59
N ASP A 163 14.66 -15.21 -11.52
CA ASP A 163 15.03 -16.39 -10.75
C ASP A 163 13.83 -16.86 -9.89
N PRO A 164 13.30 -18.08 -10.12
CA PRO A 164 12.16 -18.62 -9.39
C PRO A 164 12.30 -18.58 -7.87
N PHE A 165 13.53 -18.66 -7.33
CA PHE A 165 13.80 -18.57 -5.89
C PHE A 165 13.12 -17.37 -5.23
N TRP A 166 13.18 -16.20 -5.86
CA TRP A 166 12.57 -14.98 -5.32
C TRP A 166 11.04 -15.03 -5.32
N SER A 167 10.44 -15.67 -6.32
CA SER A 167 8.99 -15.85 -6.35
C SER A 167 8.51 -16.90 -5.34
N ASP A 168 9.27 -17.98 -5.11
CA ASP A 168 9.00 -18.95 -4.05
C ASP A 168 9.11 -18.29 -2.66
N PHE A 169 10.12 -17.43 -2.48
CA PHE A 169 10.28 -16.66 -1.24
C PHE A 169 9.12 -15.67 -1.03
N ALA A 170 8.61 -15.03 -2.09
CA ALA A 170 7.42 -14.19 -2.00
C ALA A 170 6.18 -14.99 -1.56
N TYR A 171 5.99 -16.21 -2.07
CA TYR A 171 4.92 -17.10 -1.58
C TYR A 171 5.11 -17.49 -0.11
N ALA A 172 6.33 -17.79 0.31
CA ALA A 172 6.62 -18.09 1.72
C ALA A 172 6.22 -16.92 2.63
N ILE A 173 6.54 -15.68 2.25
CA ILE A 173 6.14 -14.47 2.98
C ILE A 173 4.61 -14.31 2.98
N ALA A 174 3.94 -14.57 1.86
CA ALA A 174 2.48 -14.51 1.78
C ALA A 174 1.81 -15.54 2.70
N VAL A 175 2.29 -16.80 2.71
CA VAL A 175 1.80 -17.87 3.60
C VAL A 175 2.05 -17.50 5.07
N PHE A 176 3.24 -16.97 5.39
CA PHE A 176 3.51 -16.43 6.72
C PHE A 176 2.50 -15.33 7.09
N GLY A 177 2.20 -14.42 6.15
CA GLY A 177 1.20 -13.37 6.30
C GLY A 177 -0.23 -13.89 6.57
N VAL A 178 -0.63 -15.03 6.01
CA VAL A 178 -1.90 -15.71 6.35
C VAL A 178 -1.89 -16.12 7.83
N GLY A 179 -0.79 -16.71 8.30
CA GLY A 179 -0.60 -17.05 9.71
C GLY A 179 -0.68 -15.81 10.62
N VAL A 180 -0.02 -14.72 10.22
CA VAL A 180 -0.05 -13.42 10.93
C VAL A 180 -1.47 -12.86 10.99
N THR A 181 -2.23 -12.95 9.89
CA THR A 181 -3.63 -12.50 9.83
C THR A 181 -4.49 -13.31 10.80
N SER A 182 -4.30 -14.63 10.88
CA SER A 182 -5.00 -15.50 11.83
C SER A 182 -4.66 -15.14 13.28
N LEU A 183 -3.38 -14.95 13.62
CA LEU A 183 -2.93 -14.51 14.94
C LEU A 183 -3.52 -13.15 15.33
N ALA A 184 -3.50 -12.19 14.40
CA ALA A 184 -4.04 -10.85 14.59
C ALA A 184 -5.56 -10.85 14.75
N TYR A 185 -6.26 -11.76 14.07
CA TYR A 185 -7.70 -11.98 14.20
C TYR A 185 -8.09 -12.60 15.55
N ARG A 186 -7.24 -13.49 16.09
CA ARG A 186 -7.43 -14.12 17.40
C ARG A 186 -6.94 -13.25 18.57
N ASN A 187 -6.46 -12.03 18.31
CA ASN A 187 -5.90 -11.12 19.33
C ASN A 187 -4.79 -11.77 20.18
N SER A 188 -3.92 -12.58 19.55
CA SER A 188 -2.78 -13.19 20.24
C SER A 188 -1.79 -12.13 20.72
N SER A 189 -1.17 -12.37 21.88
CA SER A 189 -0.08 -11.55 22.43
C SER A 189 1.14 -11.45 21.50
N TYR A 190 1.37 -12.47 20.68
CA TYR A 190 2.47 -12.51 19.71
C TYR A 190 2.18 -11.75 18.40
N ALA A 191 0.93 -11.33 18.18
CA ALA A 191 0.53 -10.70 16.92
C ALA A 191 1.39 -9.47 16.59
N LYS A 192 1.74 -8.64 17.59
CA LYS A 192 2.55 -7.42 17.37
C LYS A 192 3.90 -7.72 16.69
N TYR A 193 4.59 -8.78 17.11
CA TYR A 193 5.90 -9.15 16.54
C TYR A 193 5.73 -9.75 15.15
N ALA A 194 4.75 -10.65 14.98
CA ALA A 194 4.45 -11.27 13.70
C ALA A 194 4.05 -10.24 12.63
N LEU A 195 3.26 -9.23 13.01
CA LEU A 195 2.87 -8.09 12.18
C LEU A 195 4.08 -7.25 11.75
N ALA A 196 4.99 -6.94 12.69
CA ALA A 196 6.21 -6.21 12.40
C ALA A 196 7.11 -6.98 11.42
N THR A 197 7.33 -8.27 11.66
CA THR A 197 8.11 -9.15 10.78
C THR A 197 7.51 -9.20 9.38
N PHE A 198 6.20 -9.45 9.26
CA PHE A 198 5.53 -9.47 7.95
C PHE A 198 5.65 -8.12 7.25
N GLY A 199 5.41 -7.03 7.97
CA GLY A 199 5.46 -5.68 7.42
C GLY A 199 6.83 -5.30 6.84
N VAL A 200 7.92 -5.75 7.48
CA VAL A 200 9.29 -5.56 6.97
C VAL A 200 9.55 -6.46 5.76
N LEU A 201 9.21 -7.75 5.83
CA LEU A 201 9.44 -8.70 4.74
C LEU A 201 8.64 -8.36 3.48
N ALA A 202 7.44 -7.81 3.63
CA ALA A 202 6.56 -7.41 2.54
C ALA A 202 6.68 -5.92 2.18
N PHE A 203 7.72 -5.21 2.64
CA PHE A 203 7.89 -3.78 2.34
C PHE A 203 8.01 -3.53 0.80
N PRO A 204 7.39 -2.47 0.24
CA PRO A 204 6.57 -1.45 0.91
C PRO A 204 5.09 -1.81 1.15
N LEU A 205 4.54 -2.83 0.47
CA LEU A 205 3.15 -3.25 0.63
C LEU A 205 2.77 -3.58 2.09
N GLY A 206 3.73 -4.02 2.91
CA GLY A 206 3.57 -4.36 4.32
C GLY A 206 3.39 -3.19 5.29
N VAL A 207 3.48 -1.93 4.83
CA VAL A 207 3.32 -0.73 5.69
C VAL A 207 2.02 -0.71 6.51
N PRO A 208 0.84 -1.11 6.00
CA PRO A 208 -0.38 -1.21 6.81
C PRO A 208 -0.24 -2.17 8.00
N ALA A 209 0.53 -3.26 7.83
CA ALA A 209 0.77 -4.22 8.91
C ALA A 209 1.73 -3.66 9.97
N LEU A 210 2.74 -2.89 9.56
CA LEU A 210 3.60 -2.14 10.49
C LEU A 210 2.78 -1.14 11.32
N PHE A 211 1.80 -0.48 10.70
CA PHE A 211 0.89 0.41 11.40
C PHE A 211 0.01 -0.35 12.43
N ASP A 212 -0.50 -1.54 12.10
CA ASP A 212 -1.23 -2.36 13.08
C ASP A 212 -0.33 -2.86 14.22
N ALA A 213 0.93 -3.21 13.92
CA ALA A 213 1.92 -3.59 14.93
C ALA A 213 2.16 -2.45 15.93
N TYR A 214 2.38 -1.23 15.42
CA TYR A 214 2.57 -0.03 16.24
C TYR A 214 1.36 0.24 17.14
N ARG A 215 0.14 0.18 16.59
CA ARG A 215 -1.11 0.38 17.34
C ARG A 215 -1.37 -0.64 18.45
N ARG A 216 -0.77 -1.82 18.36
CA ARG A 216 -0.87 -2.88 19.39
C ARG A 216 0.27 -2.80 20.41
N HIS A 217 1.31 -2.02 20.14
CA HIS A 217 2.43 -1.84 21.05
C HIS A 217 2.19 -0.70 22.05
N VAL A 218 1.56 0.38 21.58
CA VAL A 218 1.08 1.52 22.38
C VAL A 218 -0.24 1.16 23.06
#